data_AF-A0A4R5H434-F1
#
_entry.id   AF-A0A4R5H434-F1
#
_cell.length_a   1.000
_cell.length_b   1.000
_cell.length_c   1.000
_cell.angle_alpha   90.00
_cell.angle_beta   90.00
_cell.angle_gamma   90.00
#
_symmetry.space_group_name_H-M   'P 1'
#
loop_
_entity.id
_entity.type
_entity.pdbx_description
1 polymer ?
#
loop_
_entity_poly.entity_id
_entity_poly.type
_entity_poly.pdbx_seq_one_letter_code
_entity_poly.pdbx_strand_id
1 'polypeptide(L)'
;MMTVLAGCVSKPEEIPPTEHYTSRVNSDGKLEFAYGLSWKPEAIPRERGGRSRRPPASVQRDLSLNSLPATGEWKLRMEELAVKQLADKFAKEGICFDGHTIEDITWARDRIRLLGKCK
;
A
#
# COMPACT_ATOMS: atom_id res chain seq x y z
N MET A 1 31.86 29.65 -24.35
CA MET A 1 31.56 28.37 -23.66
C MET A 1 30.37 28.62 -22.75
N MET A 2 29.22 28.04 -23.07
CA MET A 2 27.95 28.32 -22.39
C MET A 2 27.53 27.05 -21.64
N THR A 3 27.62 27.10 -20.32
CA THR A 3 27.38 25.99 -19.41
C THR A 3 25.88 25.79 -19.22
N VAL A 4 25.33 24.69 -19.75
CA VAL A 4 23.94 24.30 -19.52
C VAL A 4 23.88 23.59 -18.16
N LEU A 5 23.24 24.24 -17.18
CA LEU A 5 22.85 23.59 -15.92
C LEU A 5 21.65 22.68 -16.23
N ALA A 6 21.93 21.41 -16.48
CA ALA A 6 20.91 20.37 -16.49
C ALA A 6 20.42 20.19 -15.04
N GLY A 7 19.30 20.83 -14.72
CA GLY A 7 18.55 20.54 -13.50
C GLY A 7 17.97 19.13 -13.61
N CYS A 8 18.67 18.14 -13.06
CA CYS A 8 18.10 16.82 -12.82
C CYS A 8 16.96 16.97 -11.80
N VAL A 9 15.72 17.07 -12.28
CA VAL A 9 14.56 16.80 -11.44
C VAL A 9 14.56 15.30 -11.18
N SER A 10 15.11 14.89 -10.03
CA SER A 10 15.01 13.51 -9.59
C SER A 10 13.53 13.17 -9.47
N LYS A 11 13.04 12.31 -10.35
CA LYS A 11 11.67 11.79 -10.29
C LYS A 11 11.46 11.24 -8.88
N PRO A 12 10.39 11.62 -8.15
CA PRO A 12 10.18 11.11 -6.80
C PRO A 12 10.15 9.59 -6.87
N GLU A 13 11.04 8.97 -6.09
CA GLU A 13 11.18 7.53 -6.01
C GLU A 13 9.89 6.99 -5.39
N GLU A 14 9.01 6.42 -6.24
CA GLU A 14 7.79 5.77 -5.77
C GLU A 14 8.20 4.64 -4.82
N ILE A 15 7.99 4.85 -3.52
CA ILE A 15 8.30 3.83 -2.50
C ILE A 15 7.47 2.59 -2.85
N PRO A 16 8.10 1.45 -3.19
CA PRO A 16 7.35 0.28 -3.60
C PRO A 16 6.47 -0.20 -2.44
N PRO A 17 5.23 -0.64 -2.73
CA PRO A 17 4.35 -1.16 -1.70
C PRO A 17 4.98 -2.40 -1.05
N THR A 18 4.84 -2.49 0.26
CA THR A 18 5.28 -3.65 1.05
C THR A 18 4.19 -4.71 1.05
N GLU A 19 4.57 -5.94 0.72
CA GLU A 19 3.70 -7.10 0.70
C GLU A 19 3.52 -7.73 2.10
N HIS A 20 2.31 -8.17 2.39
CA HIS A 20 1.97 -8.97 3.57
C HIS A 20 1.16 -10.18 3.15
N TYR A 21 1.51 -11.36 3.66
CA TYR A 21 0.75 -12.59 3.39
C TYR A 21 0.67 -13.46 4.64
N THR A 22 -0.50 -14.02 4.87
CA THR A 22 -0.73 -15.06 5.87
C THR A 22 -1.74 -16.05 5.33
N SER A 23 -1.57 -17.32 5.67
CA SER A 23 -2.52 -18.38 5.35
C SER A 23 -2.80 -19.24 6.58
N ARG A 24 -3.94 -19.91 6.56
CA ARG A 24 -4.34 -20.89 7.58
C ARG A 24 -5.28 -21.92 6.96
N VAL A 25 -5.30 -23.12 7.51
CA VAL A 25 -6.31 -24.12 7.18
C VAL A 25 -7.48 -23.97 8.14
N ASN A 26 -8.70 -23.87 7.63
CA ASN A 26 -9.91 -23.76 8.44
C ASN A 26 -10.41 -25.15 8.91
N SER A 27 -11.50 -25.16 9.69
CA SER A 27 -12.09 -26.41 10.21
C SER A 27 -12.57 -27.37 9.13
N ASP A 28 -12.85 -26.86 7.92
CA ASP A 28 -13.32 -27.65 6.78
C ASP A 28 -12.16 -28.18 5.92
N GLY A 29 -10.91 -27.97 6.34
CA GLY A 29 -9.72 -28.39 5.61
C GLY A 29 -9.36 -27.49 4.43
N LYS A 30 -10.02 -26.34 4.26
CA LYS A 30 -9.73 -25.38 3.18
C LYS A 30 -8.68 -24.37 3.61
N LEU A 31 -7.75 -24.06 2.71
CA LEU A 31 -6.73 -23.04 2.94
C LEU A 31 -7.33 -21.65 2.71
N GLU A 32 -7.47 -20.89 3.79
CA GLU A 32 -7.81 -19.48 3.78
C GLU A 32 -6.52 -18.67 3.70
N PHE A 33 -6.55 -17.57 2.96
CA PHE A 33 -5.43 -16.65 2.83
C PHE A 33 -5.87 -15.21 3.04
N ALA A 34 -4.91 -14.43 3.50
CA ALA A 34 -5.00 -12.99 3.54
C ALA A 34 -3.73 -12.41 2.93
N TYR A 35 -3.89 -11.68 1.85
CA TYR A 35 -2.82 -11.00 1.14
C TYR A 35 -3.05 -9.50 1.22
N GLY A 36 -2.01 -8.69 1.35
CA GLY A 36 -2.16 -7.25 1.36
C GLY A 36 -0.94 -6.50 0.87
N LEU A 37 -1.20 -5.31 0.33
CA LEU A 37 -0.19 -4.34 -0.03
C LEU A 37 -0.35 -3.13 0.89
N SER A 38 0.75 -2.69 1.50
CA SER A 38 0.79 -1.45 2.28
C SER A 38 1.77 -0.47 1.66
N TRP A 39 1.41 0.79 1.56
CA TRP A 39 2.27 1.87 1.09
C TRP A 39 2.43 2.90 2.21
N LYS A 40 3.64 3.45 2.36
CA LYS A 40 3.81 4.60 3.26
C LYS A 40 3.24 5.81 2.54
N PRO A 41 2.31 6.58 3.15
CA PRO A 41 2.09 7.94 2.69
C PRO A 41 3.44 8.64 2.80
N GLU A 42 3.86 9.32 1.74
CA GLU A 42 5.11 10.06 1.67
C GLU A 42 5.32 10.80 3.00
N ALA A 43 6.36 10.42 3.75
CA ALA A 43 6.66 11.07 5.01
C ALA A 43 7.14 12.48 4.65
N ILE A 44 6.24 13.47 4.74
CA ILE A 44 6.63 14.88 4.66
C ILE A 44 7.83 15.03 5.60
N PRO A 45 9.00 15.47 5.11
CA PRO A 45 10.15 15.68 5.98
C PRO A 45 9.72 16.64 7.06
N ARG A 46 9.60 16.15 8.30
CA ARG A 46 9.53 17.05 9.46
C ARG A 46 10.90 17.70 9.51
N GLU A 47 11.03 18.89 8.94
CA GLU A 47 12.21 19.72 9.12
C GLU A 47 12.51 19.79 10.61
N ARG A 48 13.58 19.10 11.03
CA ARG A 48 14.17 19.24 12.35
C ARG A 48 14.89 20.59 12.35
N GLY A 49 14.12 21.63 12.64
CA GLY A 49 14.62 23.00 12.77
C GLY A 49 13.97 23.71 13.96
N GLY A 50 14.50 23.48 15.17
CA GLY A 50 14.57 24.52 16.20
C GLY A 50 13.36 24.74 17.12
N ARG A 51 13.59 24.37 18.40
CA ARG A 51 13.05 24.98 19.65
C ARG A 51 11.55 24.87 19.96
N SER A 52 11.30 24.07 21.00
CA SER A 52 10.21 24.11 21.97
C SER A 52 9.41 25.42 22.03
N ARG A 53 8.15 25.36 21.61
CA ARG A 53 7.00 26.04 22.23
C ARG A 53 5.76 25.17 22.01
N ARG A 54 5.15 24.73 23.11
CA ARG A 54 3.84 24.05 23.14
C ARG A 54 2.82 25.00 22.50
N PRO A 55 2.11 24.64 21.40
CA PRO A 55 1.06 25.50 20.88
C PRO A 55 -0.15 25.45 21.82
N PRO A 56 -0.88 26.57 22.02
CA PRO A 56 -2.13 26.57 22.77
C PRO A 56 -3.16 25.68 22.06
N ALA A 57 -4.05 25.06 22.86
CA ALA A 57 -5.03 24.05 22.45
C ALA A 57 -6.13 24.53 21.47
N SER A 58 -5.91 25.60 20.70
CA SER A 58 -6.92 26.26 19.87
C SER A 58 -6.56 26.36 18.38
N VAL A 59 -5.55 25.63 17.90
CA VAL A 59 -5.23 25.52 16.46
C VAL A 59 -5.24 24.06 16.02
N GLN A 60 -6.37 23.38 16.20
CA GLN A 60 -6.73 22.19 15.41
C GLN A 60 -7.52 22.64 14.18
N ARG A 61 -6.93 23.53 13.37
CA ARG A 61 -7.46 23.81 12.04
C ARG A 61 -6.47 23.25 11.02
N ASP A 62 -6.97 22.28 10.26
CA ASP A 62 -6.52 22.01 8.89
C ASP A 62 -5.12 21.42 8.65
N LEU A 63 -4.76 20.36 9.37
CA LEU A 63 -3.75 19.40 8.88
C LEU A 63 -4.40 18.09 8.41
N SER A 64 -5.65 18.16 7.96
CA SER A 64 -6.41 17.05 7.37
C SER A 64 -6.29 16.98 5.84
N LEU A 65 -5.46 17.82 5.21
CA LEU A 65 -5.21 17.82 3.77
C LEU A 65 -3.77 17.35 3.51
N ASN A 66 -3.65 16.09 3.08
CA ASN A 66 -2.65 15.56 2.13
C ASN A 66 -2.63 14.03 2.09
N SER A 67 -3.63 13.33 2.64
CA SER A 67 -4.03 12.05 2.04
C SER A 67 -4.97 12.38 0.89
N LEU A 68 -4.42 12.66 -0.29
CA LEU A 68 -5.25 12.72 -1.50
C LEU A 68 -6.12 11.46 -1.52
N PRO A 69 -7.44 11.56 -1.78
CA PRO A 69 -8.21 10.37 -2.07
C PRO A 69 -7.52 9.73 -3.26
N ALA A 70 -6.98 8.52 -3.07
CA ALA A 70 -6.50 7.67 -4.14
C ALA A 70 -7.49 7.80 -5.29
N THR A 71 -7.08 8.42 -6.40
CA THR A 71 -7.93 8.56 -7.58
C THR A 71 -8.46 7.17 -7.94
N GLY A 72 -9.65 7.09 -8.57
CA GLY A 72 -10.20 5.79 -8.96
C GLY A 72 -9.17 4.95 -9.73
N GLU A 73 -8.38 5.59 -10.58
CA GLU A 73 -7.27 4.98 -11.34
C GLU A 73 -6.16 4.42 -10.44
N TRP A 74 -5.74 5.13 -9.39
CA TRP A 74 -4.75 4.60 -8.45
C TRP A 74 -5.28 3.38 -7.70
N LYS A 75 -6.54 3.43 -7.26
CA LYS A 75 -7.15 2.28 -6.57
C LYS A 75 -7.19 1.04 -7.46
N LEU A 76 -7.64 1.21 -8.70
CA LEU A 76 -7.68 0.14 -9.69
C LEU A 76 -6.28 -0.43 -9.94
N ARG A 77 -5.26 0.42 -10.12
CA ARG A 77 -3.87 -0.01 -10.30
C ARG A 77 -3.35 -0.82 -9.11
N MET A 78 -3.71 -0.44 -7.88
CA MET A 78 -3.29 -1.15 -6.68
C MET A 78 -4.02 -2.48 -6.48
N GLU A 79 -5.30 -2.56 -6.88
CA GLU A 79 -6.05 -3.82 -6.98
C GLU A 79 -5.42 -4.77 -7.99
N GLU A 80 -5.16 -4.30 -9.21
CA GLU A 80 -4.49 -5.08 -10.27
C GLU A 80 -3.12 -5.58 -9.81
N LEU A 81 -2.35 -4.72 -9.15
CA LEU A 81 -1.05 -5.08 -8.60
C LEU A 81 -1.18 -6.14 -7.50
N ALA A 82 -2.15 -5.99 -6.60
CA ALA A 82 -2.38 -6.94 -5.51
C ALA A 82 -2.79 -8.31 -6.06
N VAL A 83 -3.70 -8.36 -7.05
CA VAL A 83 -4.13 -9.60 -7.69
C VAL A 83 -2.98 -10.27 -8.44
N LYS A 84 -2.18 -9.49 -9.17
CA LYS A 84 -1.02 -10.02 -9.90
C LYS A 84 0.01 -10.63 -8.96
N GLN A 85 0.42 -9.89 -7.92
CA GLN A 85 1.42 -10.39 -6.97
C GLN A 85 0.89 -11.57 -6.15
N LEU A 86 -0.41 -11.61 -5.84
CA LEU A 86 -1.04 -12.78 -5.23
C LEU A 86 -0.93 -14.02 -6.12
N ALA A 87 -1.20 -13.89 -7.42
CA ALA A 87 -1.05 -14.98 -8.38
C ALA A 87 0.40 -15.46 -8.50
N ASP A 88 1.35 -14.52 -8.58
CA ASP A 88 2.80 -14.84 -8.60
C ASP A 88 3.20 -15.58 -7.33
N LYS A 89 2.66 -15.18 -6.17
CA LYS A 89 2.91 -15.84 -4.89
C LYS A 89 2.37 -17.26 -4.87
N PHE A 90 1.14 -17.48 -5.31
CA PHE A 90 0.55 -18.82 -5.40
C PHE A 90 1.36 -19.75 -6.30
N ALA A 91 1.83 -19.25 -7.45
CA ALA A 91 2.71 -19.99 -8.33
C ALA A 91 4.05 -20.33 -7.67
N LYS A 92 4.64 -19.38 -6.93
CA LYS A 92 5.93 -19.56 -6.26
C LYS A 92 5.87 -20.52 -5.06
N GLU A 93 4.82 -20.43 -4.25
CA GLU A 93 4.64 -21.28 -3.06
C GLU A 93 4.00 -22.63 -3.40
N GLY A 94 3.47 -22.79 -4.61
CA GLY A 94 2.81 -24.02 -5.04
C GLY A 94 1.53 -24.29 -4.25
N ILE A 95 0.68 -23.27 -4.11
CA ILE A 95 -0.58 -23.34 -3.37
C ILE A 95 -1.76 -22.87 -4.24
N CYS A 96 -2.98 -23.30 -3.90
CA CYS A 96 -4.20 -23.03 -4.67
C CYS A 96 -4.13 -23.42 -6.18
N PHE A 97 -3.53 -24.56 -6.53
CA PHE A 97 -3.43 -25.01 -7.94
C PHE A 97 -4.78 -25.21 -8.63
N ASP A 98 -5.78 -25.71 -7.89
CA ASP A 98 -7.15 -25.90 -8.38
C ASP A 98 -7.94 -24.58 -8.48
N GLY A 99 -7.27 -23.47 -8.15
CA GLY A 99 -7.80 -22.12 -8.15
C GLY A 99 -8.11 -21.59 -6.76
N HIS A 100 -8.48 -20.31 -6.72
CA HIS A 100 -8.83 -19.60 -5.49
C HIS A 100 -10.07 -18.74 -5.72
N THR A 101 -10.64 -18.24 -4.64
CA THR A 101 -11.72 -17.25 -4.66
C THR A 101 -11.39 -16.14 -3.69
N ILE A 102 -11.42 -14.90 -4.18
CA ILE A 102 -11.34 -13.70 -3.33
C ILE A 102 -12.74 -13.45 -2.81
N GLU A 103 -12.91 -13.53 -1.49
CA GLU A 103 -14.19 -13.38 -0.81
C GLU A 103 -14.44 -11.95 -0.35
N ASP A 104 -13.38 -11.23 0.02
CA ASP A 104 -13.48 -9.86 0.49
C ASP A 104 -12.25 -9.02 0.12
N ILE A 105 -12.46 -7.74 -0.11
CA ILE A 105 -11.44 -6.75 -0.42
C ILE A 105 -11.61 -5.58 0.55
N THR A 106 -10.72 -5.51 1.54
CA THR A 106 -10.71 -4.43 2.53
C THR A 106 -9.73 -3.34 2.11
N TRP A 107 -10.24 -2.12 1.99
CA TRP A 107 -9.44 -0.92 1.74
C TRP A 107 -9.22 -0.10 3.01
N ALA A 108 -7.98 0.37 3.19
CA ALA A 108 -7.64 1.41 4.14
C ALA A 108 -6.86 2.53 3.43
N ARG A 109 -6.55 3.61 4.16
CA ARG A 109 -5.85 4.79 3.63
C ARG A 109 -4.50 4.43 2.99
N ASP A 110 -3.80 3.48 3.58
CA ASP A 110 -2.41 3.14 3.30
C ASP A 110 -2.21 1.65 2.95
N ARG A 111 -3.30 0.89 2.78
CA ARG A 111 -3.23 -0.53 2.43
C ARG A 111 -4.49 -1.05 1.75
N ILE A 112 -4.31 -2.11 0.98
CA ILE A 112 -5.39 -2.99 0.49
C ILE A 112 -5.14 -4.40 1.03
N ARG A 113 -6.21 -5.11 1.36
CA ARG A 113 -6.16 -6.51 1.79
C ARG A 113 -7.18 -7.35 1.03
N LEU A 114 -6.70 -8.39 0.38
CA LEU A 114 -7.48 -9.44 -0.27
C LEU A 114 -7.63 -10.62 0.70
N LEU A 115 -8.86 -11.03 0.97
CA LEU A 115 -9.19 -12.21 1.74
C LEU A 115 -9.81 -13.25 0.83
N GLY A 116 -9.49 -14.51 1.04
CA GLY A 116 -10.05 -15.57 0.22
C GLY A 116 -9.68 -16.96 0.69
N LYS A 117 -10.03 -17.93 -0.15
CA LYS A 117 -9.71 -19.34 0.07
C LYS A 117 -9.33 -20.03 -1.22
N CYS A 118 -8.48 -21.06 -1.12
CA CYS A 118 -8.32 -22.01 -2.21
C CYS A 118 -9.62 -22.81 -2.42
N LYS A 119 -9.83 -23.30 -3.64
CA LYS A 119 -10.95 -24.17 -3.97
C LYS A 119 -10.78 -25.56 -3.38
#